data_AF-A0A8H7ST79-F1
#
_entry.id   AF-A0A8H7ST79-F1
#
_cell.length_a   1.000
_cell.length_b   1.000
_cell.length_c   1.000
_cell.angle_alpha   90.00
_cell.angle_beta   90.00
_cell.angle_gamma   90.00
#
_symmetry.space_group_name_H-M   'P 1'
#
loop_
_entity.id
_entity.type
_entity.pdbx_description
1 polymer ?
#
loop_
_entity_poly.entity_id
_entity_poly.type
_entity_poly.pdbx_seq_one_letter_code
_entity_poly.pdbx_strand_id
1 'polypeptide(L)'
;MTTPTIGLEAWEANRKTWTTPNEQYKNDSELLKEKAERCRVLLENQAERITFYQRLVLQRQSFRTPVPLQHVIPILVTGWQEDGLWPKGMVAPPDSD
;
A
#
# COMPACT_ATOMS: atom_id res chain seq x y z
N MET A 1 26.62 10.62 -8.83
CA MET A 1 25.96 11.16 -7.62
C MET A 1 25.60 9.97 -6.76
N THR A 2 26.19 9.85 -5.58
CA THR A 2 25.94 8.75 -4.64
C THR A 2 24.62 9.01 -3.92
N THR A 3 23.64 8.13 -4.06
CA THR A 3 22.40 8.23 -3.30
C THR A 3 22.70 8.01 -1.80
N PRO A 4 22.21 8.89 -0.91
CA PRO A 4 22.37 8.71 0.53
C PRO A 4 21.69 7.40 0.94
N THR A 5 22.42 6.56 1.68
CA THR A 5 22.01 5.19 2.03
C THR A 5 21.33 5.07 3.38
N ILE A 6 21.45 6.09 4.24
CA ILE A 6 20.86 6.14 5.58
C ILE A 6 20.38 7.57 5.93
N GLY A 7 19.53 7.67 6.95
CA GLY A 7 19.05 8.96 7.47
C GLY A 7 17.89 9.58 6.69
N LEU A 8 17.59 10.85 7.01
CA LEU A 8 16.44 11.58 6.45
C LEU A 8 16.55 11.71 4.93
N GLU A 9 17.74 12.03 4.40
CA GLU A 9 17.95 12.19 2.96
C GLU A 9 17.70 10.88 2.19
N ALA A 10 18.09 9.74 2.77
CA ALA A 10 17.80 8.43 2.18
C ALA A 10 16.29 8.13 2.19
N TRP A 11 15.60 8.48 3.28
CA TRP A 11 14.15 8.35 3.38
C TRP A 11 13.44 9.24 2.35
N GLU A 12 13.85 10.49 2.21
CA GLU A 12 13.26 11.43 1.24
C GLU A 12 13.52 10.99 -0.21
N ALA A 13 14.73 10.50 -0.51
CA ALA A 13 15.06 9.98 -1.83
C ALA A 13 14.20 8.76 -2.19
N ASN A 14 14.02 7.82 -1.25
CA ASN A 14 13.15 6.65 -1.43
C ASN A 14 11.68 7.04 -1.52
N ARG A 15 11.21 7.95 -0.67
CA ARG A 15 9.84 8.46 -0.75
C ARG A 15 9.58 9.08 -2.12
N LYS A 16 10.51 9.90 -2.63
CA LYS A 16 10.37 10.55 -3.94
C LYS A 16 10.31 9.53 -5.08
N THR A 17 11.11 8.46 -5.04
CA THR A 17 11.03 7.41 -6.06
C THR A 17 9.71 6.62 -5.98
N TRP A 18 9.15 6.43 -4.78
CA TRP A 18 7.86 5.77 -4.61
C TRP A 18 6.67 6.65 -5.02
N THR A 19 6.76 7.96 -4.82
CA THR A 19 5.66 8.90 -5.15
C THR A 19 5.73 9.47 -6.56
N THR A 20 6.86 9.33 -7.25
CA THR A 20 6.97 9.79 -8.65
C THR A 20 6.20 8.83 -9.56
N PRO A 21 5.19 9.31 -10.30
CA PRO A 21 4.39 8.45 -11.18
C PRO A 21 5.27 7.79 -12.24
N ASN A 22 5.27 6.46 -12.30
CA ASN A 22 5.96 5.75 -13.38
C ASN A 22 5.19 5.94 -14.69
N GLU A 23 5.84 6.54 -15.69
CA GLU A 23 5.24 6.89 -16.97
C GLU A 23 4.71 5.68 -17.75
N GLN A 24 5.26 4.49 -17.50
CA GLN A 24 4.75 3.24 -18.09
C GLN A 24 3.30 2.95 -17.70
N TYR A 25 2.84 3.49 -16.57
CA TYR A 25 1.47 3.31 -16.07
C TYR A 25 0.55 4.51 -16.34
N LYS A 26 1.05 5.60 -16.95
CA LYS A 26 0.21 6.77 -17.32
C LYS A 26 -0.85 6.41 -18.37
N ASN A 27 -0.54 5.50 -19.30
CA ASN A 27 -1.41 5.15 -20.43
C ASN A 27 -2.35 3.95 -20.14
N ASP A 28 -2.04 3.13 -19.12
CA ASP A 28 -2.83 1.95 -18.72
C ASP A 28 -3.96 2.28 -17.73
N SER A 29 -4.43 3.53 -17.70
CA SER A 29 -5.37 4.06 -16.71
C SER A 29 -6.62 3.18 -16.53
N GLU A 30 -7.18 2.64 -17.62
CA GLU A 30 -8.43 1.89 -17.57
C GLU A 30 -8.24 0.45 -17.03
N LEU A 31 -7.18 -0.25 -17.48
CA LEU A 31 -6.83 -1.58 -16.98
C LEU A 31 -6.40 -1.53 -15.51
N LEU A 32 -5.70 -0.47 -15.11
CA LEU A 32 -5.30 -0.24 -13.73
C LEU A 32 -6.51 0.09 -12.85
N LYS A 33 -7.47 0.88 -13.33
CA LYS A 33 -8.74 1.13 -12.62
C LYS A 33 -9.56 -0.14 -12.43
N GLU A 34 -9.68 -0.98 -13.45
CA GLU A 34 -10.42 -2.24 -13.36
C GLU A 34 -9.76 -3.24 -12.39
N LYS A 35 -8.43 -3.33 -12.40
CA LYS A 35 -7.67 -4.15 -11.45
C LYS A 35 -7.75 -3.59 -10.03
N ALA A 36 -7.70 -2.27 -9.87
CA ALA A 36 -7.85 -1.60 -8.59
C ALA A 36 -9.25 -1.85 -7.99
N GLU A 37 -10.29 -1.80 -8.81
CA GLU A 37 -11.66 -2.07 -8.37
C GLU A 37 -11.85 -3.53 -7.94
N ARG A 38 -11.26 -4.49 -8.66
CA ARG A 38 -11.22 -5.89 -8.21
C ARG A 38 -10.52 -6.06 -6.87
N CYS A 39 -9.41 -5.34 -6.65
CA CYS A 39 -8.78 -5.31 -5.33
C CYS A 39 -9.68 -4.65 -4.28
N ARG A 40 -10.39 -3.58 -4.61
CA ARG A 40 -11.32 -2.91 -3.68
C ARG A 40 -12.37 -3.89 -3.14
N VAL A 41 -13.04 -4.63 -4.03
CA VAL A 41 -14.10 -5.57 -3.69
C VAL A 41 -13.59 -6.71 -2.79
N LEU A 42 -12.42 -7.28 -3.09
CA LEU A 42 -11.79 -8.31 -2.25
C LEU A 42 -11.43 -7.78 -0.85
N LEU A 43 -11.22 -6.47 -0.72
CA LEU A 43 -10.75 -5.86 0.53
C LEU A 43 -11.88 -5.26 1.37
N GLU A 44 -13.15 -5.42 0.98
CA GLU A 44 -14.30 -4.99 1.80
C GLU A 44 -14.42 -5.86 3.07
N ASN A 45 -14.09 -7.15 2.98
CA ASN A 45 -14.16 -8.09 4.10
C ASN A 45 -12.91 -8.02 5.00
N GLN A 46 -13.11 -7.87 6.31
CA GLN A 46 -12.03 -7.85 7.30
C GLN A 46 -11.19 -9.14 7.31
N ALA A 47 -11.80 -10.32 7.15
CA ALA A 47 -11.06 -11.59 7.14
C ALA A 47 -10.11 -11.70 5.93
N GLU A 48 -10.52 -11.16 4.79
CA GLU A 48 -9.67 -11.09 3.60
C GLU A 48 -8.51 -10.12 3.80
N ARG A 49 -8.77 -8.94 4.40
CA ARG A 49 -7.71 -7.98 4.76
C ARG A 49 -6.65 -8.63 5.66
N ILE A 50 -7.05 -9.40 6.67
CA ILE A 50 -6.10 -10.12 7.54
C ILE A 50 -5.29 -11.14 6.73
N THR A 51 -5.92 -11.91 5.85
CA THR A 51 -5.24 -12.89 4.99
C THR A 51 -4.21 -12.23 4.08
N PHE A 52 -4.57 -11.10 3.46
CA PHE A 52 -3.64 -10.34 2.62
C PHE A 52 -2.50 -9.74 3.45
N TYR A 53 -2.78 -9.21 4.64
CA TYR A 53 -1.75 -8.73 5.55
C TYR A 53 -0.73 -9.81 5.88
N GLN A 54 -1.18 -11.02 6.25
CA GLN A 54 -0.29 -12.15 6.53
C GLN A 54 0.59 -12.49 5.33
N ARG A 55 0.04 -12.48 4.11
CA ARG A 55 0.82 -12.74 2.88
C ARG A 55 1.85 -11.63 2.60
N LEU A 56 1.45 -10.37 2.73
CA LEU A 56 2.29 -9.22 2.42
C LEU A 56 3.40 -9.02 3.44
N VAL A 57 3.07 -9.04 4.73
CA VAL A 57 3.97 -8.61 5.80
C VAL A 57 4.72 -9.79 6.40
N LEU A 58 4.02 -10.88 6.75
CA LEU A 58 4.64 -12.03 7.39
C LEU A 58 5.35 -12.93 6.38
N GLN A 59 4.70 -13.20 5.24
CA GLN A 59 5.25 -14.08 4.19
C GLN A 59 6.06 -13.33 3.14
N ARG A 60 6.10 -11.98 3.20
CA ARG A 60 6.85 -11.11 2.27
C ARG A 60 6.51 -11.36 0.80
N GLN A 61 5.28 -11.76 0.50
CA GLN A 61 4.82 -11.92 -0.88
C GLN A 61 4.52 -10.55 -1.48
N SER A 62 4.87 -10.37 -2.76
CA SER A 62 4.55 -9.18 -3.53
C SER A 62 3.33 -9.40 -4.41
N PHE A 63 2.61 -8.31 -4.71
CA PHE A 63 1.55 -8.35 -5.71
C PHE A 63 2.16 -8.56 -7.10
N ARG A 64 1.58 -9.47 -7.90
CA ARG A 64 1.98 -9.68 -9.30
C ARG A 64 1.61 -8.52 -10.21
N THR A 65 0.64 -7.71 -9.80
CA THR A 65 0.19 -6.51 -10.50
C THR A 65 0.30 -5.32 -9.56
N PRO A 66 0.63 -4.12 -10.05
CA PRO A 66 0.58 -2.91 -9.24
C PRO A 66 -0.82 -2.74 -8.63
N VAL A 67 -0.86 -2.50 -7.32
CA VAL A 67 -2.09 -2.21 -6.57
C VAL A 67 -1.98 -0.78 -6.04
N PRO A 68 -2.99 0.07 -6.25
CA PRO A 68 -2.98 1.41 -5.66
C PRO A 68 -2.84 1.38 -4.15
N LEU A 69 -2.01 2.28 -3.61
CA LEU A 69 -1.71 2.35 -2.17
C LEU A 69 -2.96 2.55 -1.32
N GLN A 70 -3.96 3.30 -1.80
CA GLN A 70 -5.25 3.49 -1.14
C GLN A 70 -5.95 2.18 -0.76
N HIS A 71 -5.72 1.09 -1.51
CA HIS A 71 -6.29 -0.23 -1.20
C HIS A 71 -5.41 -1.02 -0.23
N VAL A 72 -4.11 -0.77 -0.23
CA VAL A 72 -3.15 -1.44 0.65
C VAL A 72 -3.22 -0.88 2.08
N ILE A 73 -3.49 0.42 2.25
CA ILE A 73 -3.57 1.07 3.57
C ILE A 73 -4.58 0.36 4.50
N PRO A 74 -5.84 0.10 4.10
CA PRO A 74 -6.79 -0.65 4.94
C PRO A 74 -6.32 -2.05 5.33
N ILE A 75 -5.55 -2.74 4.47
CA ILE A 75 -4.97 -4.06 4.78
C ILE A 75 -3.98 -3.94 5.94
N LEU A 76 -3.05 -2.98 5.83
CA LEU A 76 -2.01 -2.75 6.84
C LEU A 76 -2.63 -2.32 8.16
N VAL A 77 -3.58 -1.38 8.15
CA VAL A 77 -4.27 -0.93 9.36
C VAL A 77 -5.02 -2.09 10.03
N THR A 78 -5.73 -2.92 9.26
CA THR A 78 -6.43 -4.09 9.81
C THR A 78 -5.44 -5.05 10.47
N GLY A 79 -4.33 -5.37 9.81
CA GLY A 79 -3.30 -6.25 10.36
C GLY A 79 -2.62 -5.70 11.61
N TRP A 80 -2.27 -4.41 11.62
CA TRP A 80 -1.69 -3.77 12.80
C TRP A 80 -2.65 -3.68 13.98
N GLN A 81 -3.96 -3.55 13.73
CA GLN A 81 -4.97 -3.62 14.79
C GLN A 81 -5.07 -5.01 15.40
N GLU A 82 -4.94 -6.07 14.59
CA GLU A 82 -4.89 -7.46 15.07
C GLU A 82 -3.61 -7.75 15.86
N ASP A 83 -2.47 -7.23 15.41
CA ASP A 83 -1.18 -7.37 16.09
C ASP A 83 -1.06 -6.47 17.35
N GLY A 84 -2.05 -5.61 17.62
CA GLY A 84 -2.04 -4.65 18.73
C GLY A 84 -1.06 -3.48 18.55
N LEU A 85 -0.53 -3.31 17.33
CA LEU A 85 0.38 -2.21 16.95
C LEU A 85 -0.37 -0.92 16.59
N TRP A 86 -1.67 -1.02 16.31
CA TRP A 86 -2.53 0.12 16.00
C TRP A 86 -3.79 0.10 16.87
N PRO A 87 -4.20 1.23 17.47
CA PRO A 87 -5.40 1.27 18.33
C PRO A 87 -6.68 0.91 17.57
N LYS A 88 -7.52 0.05 18.17
CA LYS A 88 -8.84 -0.28 17.62
C LYS A 88 -9.73 0.98 17.62
N GLY A 89 -10.36 1.24 16.48
CA GLY A 89 -11.25 2.40 16.29
C GLY A 89 -10.57 3.67 15.78
N MET A 90 -9.24 3.68 15.60
CA MET A 90 -8.54 4.79 14.97
C MET A 90 -8.46 4.58 13.47
N VAL A 91 -9.12 5.44 12.69
CA VAL A 91 -9.08 5.42 11.22
C VAL A 91 -7.85 6.22 10.77
N ALA A 92 -7.15 5.76 9.73
CA ALA A 92 -6.08 6.54 9.12
C ALA A 92 -6.65 7.91 8.67
N PRO A 93 -5.92 9.02 8.88
CA PRO A 93 -6.35 10.33 8.40
C PRO A 93 -6.65 10.26 6.89
N PRO A 94 -7.69 10.94 6.40
CA PRO A 94 -7.90 11.06 4.96
C PRO A 94 -6.67 11.75 4.34
N ASP A 95 -6.32 11.35 3.12
CA ASP A 95 -5.23 11.98 2.38
C ASP A 95 -5.51 13.50 2.30
N SER A 96 -4.55 14.30 2.77
CA SER A 96 -4.55 15.74 2.50
C SER A 96 -3.89 15.92 1.13
N ASP A 97 -4.71 16.20 0.12
CA ASP A 97 -4.27 16.69 -1.20
C ASP A 97 -3.40 17.94 -1.08
#